data_AF-A0A1F3NZL4-F1
#
_entry.id   AF-A0A1F3NZL4-F1
#
_cell.length_a   1.000
_cell.length_b   1.000
_cell.length_c   1.000
_cell.angle_alpha   90.00
_cell.angle_beta   90.00
_cell.angle_gamma   90.00
#
_symmetry.space_group_name_H-M   'P 1'
#
loop_
_entity.id
_entity.type
_entity.pdbx_description
1 polymer ?
#
loop_
_entity_poly.entity_id
_entity_poly.type
_entity_poly.pdbx_seq_one_letter_code
_entity_poly.pdbx_strand_id
1 'polypeptide(L)'
;MKKLLLVSTTILLSNLLHSQTATNFTVSDCSGGSHNLFSELNEGKIIVLCWVMPCGACAGPTKTAFNVVNSYQTSNPGRVLFYLVDDYANNSCNDITGWASGIGVTNQKTFINQAISMDDYGSAGMPKIVVLGGSDHKVLYNANNTVNSTTMQNAIDNAVAFNVNLPDTKVVCGTQPVPFTTIPVMGGTPPYTFTWNTQDGLTFSGDSVTFAPTVTTSYILTVKDNSGNTKTDSLVYFFKKKIEPDFSYQIGYGSPMTVKFTNTSQNITTHPYSTDVYAWTLGQGSSSDKDPVFKYKSTGTFTVIMYASNECGSKSVSKTIAVTSINETLQCSLSSLDLFSNPVDDKAILSFNAVKPLTVSIDVYNSIGVKTKTIFSGTTLQGKNTLEFNTREMNNGLYFIKMNPSRDKMMKLMVAH
;
A
#
# COMPACT_ATOMS: atom_id res chain seq x y z
N MET A 1 19.82 5.84 45.67
CA MET A 1 19.02 7.06 45.38
C MET A 1 18.26 6.83 44.07
N LYS A 2 16.92 6.75 44.16
CA LYS A 2 16.02 6.44 43.04
C LYS A 2 16.10 7.53 41.96
N LYS A 3 16.49 7.19 40.73
CA LYS A 3 16.30 8.08 39.58
C LYS A 3 14.89 7.86 39.04
N LEU A 4 14.00 8.80 39.31
CA LEU A 4 12.67 8.88 38.72
C LEU A 4 12.83 9.26 37.23
N LEU A 5 12.44 8.37 36.32
CA LEU A 5 12.18 8.73 34.93
C LEU A 5 10.82 9.43 34.88
N LEU A 6 10.79 10.70 34.46
CA LEU A 6 9.56 11.41 34.12
C LEU A 6 9.29 11.18 32.63
N VAL A 7 8.50 10.15 32.30
CA VAL A 7 7.98 9.95 30.94
C VAL A 7 6.74 10.82 30.80
N SER A 8 6.89 12.02 30.24
CA SER A 8 5.78 12.88 29.86
C SER A 8 5.07 12.28 28.64
N THR A 9 4.07 11.44 28.88
CA THR A 9 3.14 10.95 27.86
C THR A 9 2.05 12.00 27.66
N THR A 10 2.31 12.99 26.80
CA THR A 10 1.24 13.79 26.20
C THR A 10 0.55 12.93 25.15
N ILE A 11 -0.50 12.22 25.56
CA ILE A 11 -1.45 11.60 24.64
C ILE A 11 -2.24 12.76 24.02
N LEU A 12 -1.83 13.20 22.84
CA LEU A 12 -2.68 13.98 21.95
C LEU A 12 -3.79 13.01 21.50
N LEU A 13 -4.94 13.01 22.19
CA LEU A 13 -6.16 12.45 21.62
C LEU A 13 -6.55 13.38 20.48
N SER A 14 -6.11 13.04 19.26
CA SER A 14 -6.82 13.46 18.07
C SER A 14 -8.22 12.90 18.17
N ASN A 15 -9.21 13.77 18.39
CA ASN A 15 -10.60 13.45 18.12
C ASN A 15 -10.70 13.20 16.62
N LEU A 16 -10.45 11.95 16.21
CA LEU A 16 -10.96 11.40 14.98
C LEU A 16 -12.49 11.36 15.16
N LEU A 17 -13.13 12.50 14.88
CA LEU A 17 -14.56 12.58 14.65
C LEU A 17 -14.84 11.70 13.44
N HIS A 18 -15.13 10.43 13.68
CA HIS A 18 -15.75 9.61 12.65
C HIS A 18 -17.10 10.26 12.37
N SER A 19 -17.26 10.78 11.15
CA SER A 19 -18.54 11.32 10.69
C SER A 19 -19.59 10.21 10.81
N GLN A 20 -20.55 10.40 11.72
CA GLN A 20 -21.66 9.46 11.90
C GLN A 20 -22.64 9.60 10.73
N THR A 21 -23.10 8.47 10.19
CA THR A 21 -24.22 8.43 9.23
C THR A 21 -25.54 8.46 9.99
N ALA A 22 -26.53 9.18 9.47
CA ALA A 22 -27.88 9.24 10.03
C ALA A 22 -28.59 7.88 9.96
N THR A 23 -29.53 7.65 10.87
CA THR A 23 -30.41 6.46 10.84
C THR A 23 -31.65 6.75 10.01
N ASN A 24 -31.96 5.87 9.04
CA ASN A 24 -33.14 6.05 8.19
C ASN A 24 -34.44 5.76 8.94
N PHE A 25 -35.50 6.47 8.58
CA PHE A 25 -36.85 6.20 9.04
C PHE A 25 -37.88 6.51 7.94
N THR A 26 -39.07 5.92 8.06
CA THR A 26 -40.26 6.32 7.28
C THR A 26 -41.43 6.46 8.23
N VAL A 27 -41.89 7.69 8.47
CA VAL A 27 -42.95 7.98 9.44
C VAL A 27 -43.87 9.09 8.95
N SER A 28 -45.04 9.21 9.57
CA SER A 28 -45.94 10.35 9.35
C SER A 28 -45.70 11.46 10.37
N ASP A 29 -45.79 12.71 9.94
CA ASP A 29 -45.87 13.87 10.82
C ASP A 29 -47.29 14.00 11.43
N CYS A 30 -47.44 14.86 12.43
CA CYS A 30 -48.72 15.13 13.10
C CYS A 30 -49.80 15.71 12.18
N SER A 31 -49.44 16.17 10.97
CA SER A 31 -50.38 16.65 9.95
C SER A 31 -50.76 15.55 8.96
N GLY A 32 -50.24 14.33 9.12
CA GLY A 32 -50.49 13.17 8.26
C GLY A 32 -49.57 13.07 7.04
N GLY A 33 -48.56 13.93 6.90
CA GLY A 33 -47.58 13.86 5.81
C GLY A 33 -46.57 12.74 6.03
N SER A 34 -46.28 11.94 5.00
CA SER A 34 -45.29 10.85 5.07
C SER A 34 -43.88 11.36 4.73
N HIS A 35 -42.89 10.95 5.51
CA HIS A 35 -41.49 11.38 5.41
C HIS A 35 -40.55 10.17 5.43
N ASN A 36 -39.70 10.05 4.40
CA ASN A 36 -38.57 9.12 4.39
C ASN A 36 -37.28 9.94 4.45
N LEU A 37 -36.50 9.80 5.52
CA LEU A 37 -35.34 10.65 5.76
C LEU A 37 -34.33 10.59 4.61
N PHE A 38 -33.93 9.39 4.19
CA PHE A 38 -32.88 9.24 3.17
C PHE A 38 -33.33 9.75 1.80
N SER A 39 -34.60 9.54 1.43
CA SER A 39 -35.16 10.15 0.21
C SER A 39 -35.09 11.68 0.27
N GLU A 40 -35.45 12.29 1.41
CA GLU A 40 -35.41 13.74 1.59
C GLU A 40 -33.98 14.29 1.54
N LEU A 41 -33.02 13.62 2.17
CA LEU A 41 -31.61 14.01 2.10
C LEU A 41 -31.03 13.85 0.68
N ASN A 42 -31.44 12.81 -0.06
CA ASN A 42 -31.07 12.60 -1.47
C ASN A 42 -31.68 13.66 -2.40
N GLU A 43 -32.83 14.24 -2.04
CA GLU A 43 -33.43 15.40 -2.70
C GLU A 43 -32.71 16.72 -2.36
N GLY A 44 -31.62 16.66 -1.58
CA GLY A 44 -30.81 17.84 -1.21
C GLY A 44 -31.40 18.67 -0.06
N LYS A 45 -32.36 18.12 0.70
CA LYS A 45 -32.87 18.73 1.92
C LYS A 45 -31.85 18.58 3.06
N ILE A 46 -31.87 19.54 3.98
CA ILE A 46 -31.12 19.56 5.23
C ILE A 46 -32.13 19.49 6.35
N ILE A 47 -32.06 18.45 7.17
CA ILE A 47 -33.05 18.19 8.22
C ILE A 47 -32.43 18.51 9.57
N VAL A 48 -33.08 19.39 10.32
CA VAL A 48 -32.75 19.68 11.70
C VAL A 48 -33.73 18.96 12.61
N LEU A 49 -33.28 17.86 13.20
CA LEU A 49 -34.04 17.12 14.21
C LEU A 49 -33.85 17.79 15.57
N CYS A 50 -34.94 18.09 16.26
CA CYS A 50 -34.94 18.63 17.61
C CYS A 50 -35.84 17.77 18.50
N TRP A 51 -35.22 16.90 19.32
CA TRP A 51 -35.95 16.11 20.32
C TRP A 51 -36.24 16.96 21.55
N VAL A 52 -37.48 16.90 22.00
CA VAL A 52 -38.00 17.65 23.14
C VAL A 52 -38.97 16.78 23.94
N MET A 53 -39.13 17.13 25.21
CA MET A 53 -40.37 16.97 25.94
C MET A 53 -40.85 18.39 26.33
N PRO A 54 -42.15 18.63 26.58
CA PRO A 54 -42.63 19.93 27.04
C PRO A 54 -41.94 20.37 28.34
N CYS A 55 -40.87 21.16 28.22
CA CYS A 55 -39.97 21.46 29.34
C CYS A 55 -39.40 22.88 29.25
N GLY A 56 -39.15 23.50 30.42
CA GLY A 56 -38.63 24.87 30.48
C GLY A 56 -37.22 25.00 29.90
N ALA A 57 -36.34 24.04 30.19
CA ALA A 57 -34.97 24.02 29.66
C ALA A 57 -34.92 23.81 28.13
N CYS A 58 -35.95 23.17 27.56
CA CYS A 58 -36.10 22.89 26.14
C CYS A 58 -36.42 24.15 25.33
N ALA A 59 -37.20 25.07 25.91
CA ALA A 59 -37.76 26.21 25.21
C ALA A 59 -36.69 27.09 24.50
N GLY A 60 -35.62 27.43 25.22
CA GLY A 60 -34.56 28.32 24.72
C GLY A 60 -33.80 27.74 23.53
N PRO A 61 -33.19 26.55 23.66
CA PRO A 61 -32.46 25.92 22.56
C PRO A 61 -33.36 25.55 21.37
N THR A 62 -34.57 25.02 21.60
CA THR A 62 -35.52 24.70 20.52
C THR A 62 -35.90 25.94 19.72
N LYS A 63 -36.22 27.06 20.39
CA LYS A 63 -36.53 28.33 19.71
C LYS A 63 -35.34 28.87 18.92
N THR A 64 -34.13 28.77 19.48
CA THR A 64 -32.90 29.19 18.80
C THR A 64 -32.67 28.38 17.52
N ALA A 65 -32.77 27.04 17.59
CA ALA A 65 -32.59 26.16 16.43
C ALA A 65 -33.67 26.40 15.35
N PHE A 66 -34.93 26.58 15.76
CA PHE A 66 -36.01 26.94 14.84
C PHE A 66 -35.76 28.27 14.13
N ASN A 67 -35.33 29.30 14.85
CA ASN A 67 -35.01 30.60 14.26
C ASN A 67 -33.83 30.53 13.28
N VAL A 68 -32.80 29.73 13.60
CA VAL A 68 -31.70 29.44 12.68
C VAL A 68 -32.24 28.85 11.38
N VAL A 69 -33.07 27.79 11.45
CA VAL A 69 -33.69 27.19 10.25
C VAL A 69 -34.57 28.19 9.49
N ASN A 70 -35.35 29.01 10.20
CA ASN A 70 -36.22 30.02 9.58
C ASN A 70 -35.44 31.08 8.80
N SER A 71 -34.21 31.40 9.23
CA SER A 71 -33.36 32.35 8.52
C SER A 71 -33.01 31.90 7.09
N TYR A 72 -33.10 30.59 6.81
CA TYR A 72 -32.82 30.00 5.49
C TYR A 72 -34.04 29.89 4.59
N GLN A 73 -35.28 30.14 5.06
CA GLN A 73 -36.48 29.88 4.23
C GLN A 73 -36.56 30.79 3.01
N THR A 74 -36.01 32.01 3.09
CA THR A 74 -35.97 32.94 1.95
C THR A 74 -34.88 32.57 0.94
N SER A 75 -33.69 32.19 1.41
CA SER A 75 -32.54 31.89 0.56
C SER A 75 -32.51 30.45 0.04
N ASN A 76 -33.17 29.53 0.74
CA ASN A 76 -33.20 28.10 0.51
C ASN A 76 -34.62 27.53 0.78
N PRO A 77 -35.65 27.99 0.05
CA PRO A 77 -37.04 27.64 0.31
C PRO A 77 -37.28 26.12 0.21
N GLY A 78 -37.91 25.54 1.23
CA GLY A 78 -38.26 24.12 1.29
C GLY A 78 -37.07 23.15 1.43
N ARG A 79 -35.87 23.69 1.67
CA ARG A 79 -34.63 22.91 1.67
C ARG A 79 -34.05 22.68 3.06
N VAL A 80 -34.02 23.70 3.92
CA VAL A 80 -33.63 23.55 5.33
C VAL A 80 -34.90 23.39 6.15
N LEU A 81 -35.12 22.24 6.76
CA LEU A 81 -36.38 21.89 7.42
C LEU A 81 -36.17 21.64 8.92
N PHE A 82 -37.11 22.12 9.73
CA PHE A 82 -37.10 21.92 11.18
C PHE A 82 -38.11 20.83 11.57
N TYR A 83 -37.59 19.72 12.11
CA TYR A 83 -38.36 18.57 12.55
C TYR A 83 -38.33 18.55 14.07
N LEU A 84 -39.49 18.86 14.67
CA LEU A 84 -39.69 18.77 16.11
C LEU A 84 -40.12 17.34 16.46
N VAL A 85 -39.39 16.69 17.35
CA VAL A 85 -39.58 15.27 17.66
C VAL A 85 -39.84 15.13 19.16
N ASP A 86 -40.84 14.33 19.52
CA ASP A 86 -41.03 13.92 20.91
C ASP A 86 -39.95 12.92 21.33
N ASP A 87 -39.42 13.05 22.54
CA ASP A 87 -38.24 12.32 22.99
C ASP A 87 -38.42 10.80 23.06
N TYR A 88 -39.56 10.33 23.59
CA TYR A 88 -39.91 8.91 23.73
C TYR A 88 -41.22 8.53 23.02
N ALA A 89 -41.78 9.44 22.23
CA ALA A 89 -43.07 9.29 21.55
C ALA A 89 -44.21 8.92 22.52
N ASN A 90 -44.25 9.55 23.70
CA ASN A 90 -45.21 9.31 24.77
C ASN A 90 -46.17 10.48 25.01
N ASN A 91 -46.00 11.61 24.30
CA ASN A 91 -46.94 12.72 24.27
C ASN A 91 -47.85 12.69 23.04
N SER A 92 -48.98 13.42 23.07
CA SER A 92 -49.82 13.57 21.88
C SER A 92 -49.29 14.67 20.94
N CYS A 93 -49.67 14.60 19.66
CA CYS A 93 -49.39 15.67 18.70
C CYS A 93 -49.86 17.05 19.19
N ASN A 94 -51.02 17.12 19.85
CA ASN A 94 -51.56 18.37 20.38
C ASN A 94 -50.71 18.92 21.53
N ASP A 95 -50.16 18.05 22.38
CA ASP A 95 -49.32 18.48 23.51
C ASP A 95 -48.03 19.13 23.00
N ILE A 96 -47.33 18.47 22.08
CA ILE A 96 -46.05 18.96 21.54
C ILE A 96 -46.25 20.21 20.66
N THR A 97 -47.25 20.21 19.78
CA THR A 97 -47.54 21.37 18.92
C THR A 97 -48.05 22.57 19.73
N GLY A 98 -48.87 22.33 20.76
CA GLY A 98 -49.34 23.36 21.69
C GLY A 98 -48.20 23.98 22.49
N TRP A 99 -47.32 23.15 23.07
CA TRP A 99 -46.12 23.62 23.77
C TRP A 99 -45.19 24.43 22.85
N ALA A 100 -44.92 23.92 21.64
CA ALA A 100 -44.08 24.59 20.65
C ALA A 100 -44.64 25.96 20.26
N SER A 101 -45.96 26.03 20.03
CA SER A 101 -46.64 27.30 19.73
C SER A 101 -46.49 28.30 20.89
N GLY A 102 -46.56 27.83 22.13
CA GLY A 102 -46.36 28.66 23.33
C GLY A 102 -44.97 29.29 23.43
N ILE A 103 -43.94 28.69 22.84
CA ILE A 103 -42.57 29.25 22.79
C ILE A 103 -42.30 30.06 21.51
N GLY A 104 -43.26 30.12 20.59
CA GLY A 104 -43.16 30.80 19.29
C GLY A 104 -42.54 29.97 18.18
N VAL A 105 -42.54 28.63 18.33
CA VAL A 105 -42.16 27.67 17.29
C VAL A 105 -43.43 27.18 16.61
N THR A 106 -43.68 27.66 15.39
CA THR A 106 -44.92 27.40 14.64
C THR A 106 -44.62 26.93 13.22
N ASN A 107 -45.58 26.27 12.57
CA ASN A 107 -45.46 25.78 11.18
C ASN A 107 -44.30 24.79 10.94
N GLN A 108 -43.81 24.14 11.99
CA GLN A 108 -42.84 23.06 11.93
C GLN A 108 -43.49 21.69 11.70
N LYS A 109 -42.71 20.75 11.17
CA LYS A 109 -43.12 19.34 11.14
C LYS A 109 -42.89 18.73 12.51
N THR A 110 -43.93 18.14 13.09
CA THR A 110 -43.89 17.55 14.43
C THR A 110 -44.08 16.04 14.33
N PHE A 111 -43.27 15.28 15.04
CA PHE A 111 -43.25 13.82 14.96
C PHE A 111 -43.36 13.20 16.36
N ILE A 112 -44.30 12.25 16.49
CA ILE A 112 -44.46 11.40 17.66
C ILE A 112 -44.25 9.96 17.19
N ASN A 113 -43.00 9.52 17.11
CA ASN A 113 -42.70 8.18 16.61
C ASN A 113 -41.35 7.65 17.13
N GLN A 114 -41.35 6.46 17.71
CA GLN A 114 -40.16 5.83 18.30
C GLN A 114 -39.09 5.45 17.27
N ALA A 115 -39.44 5.39 15.97
CA ALA A 115 -38.46 5.16 14.91
C ALA A 115 -37.50 6.35 14.70
N ILE A 116 -37.80 7.53 15.25
CA ILE A 116 -36.89 8.68 15.26
C ILE A 116 -36.27 8.79 16.65
N SER A 117 -35.23 7.99 16.92
CA SER A 117 -34.61 7.92 18.24
C SER A 117 -33.43 8.88 18.40
N MET A 118 -33.35 9.56 19.55
CA MET A 118 -32.17 10.38 19.88
C MET A 118 -30.92 9.53 20.20
N ASP A 119 -31.11 8.27 20.61
CA ASP A 119 -30.02 7.34 20.96
C ASP A 119 -29.20 6.93 19.73
N ASP A 120 -29.80 7.03 18.53
CA ASP A 120 -29.09 6.83 17.27
C ASP A 120 -27.95 7.84 17.09
N TYR A 121 -27.96 8.95 17.82
CA TYR A 121 -27.01 10.06 17.70
C TYR A 121 -26.16 10.22 18.97
N GLY A 122 -25.83 9.11 19.63
CA GLY A 122 -25.00 9.06 20.83
C GLY A 122 -25.79 9.31 22.10
N SER A 123 -25.19 9.95 23.10
CA SER A 123 -25.86 10.18 24.39
C SER A 123 -27.12 11.03 24.23
N ALA A 124 -28.19 10.64 24.92
CA ALA A 124 -29.41 11.42 25.06
C ALA A 124 -29.16 12.83 25.62
N GLY A 125 -30.03 13.77 25.26
CA GLY A 125 -29.98 15.17 25.71
C GLY A 125 -31.37 15.81 25.62
N MET A 126 -31.62 16.83 26.46
CA MET A 126 -32.92 17.48 26.55
C MET A 126 -32.80 19.01 26.54
N PRO A 127 -33.08 19.68 25.40
CA PRO A 127 -33.40 19.09 24.11
C PRO A 127 -32.13 18.52 23.44
N LYS A 128 -32.28 17.65 22.45
CA LYS A 128 -31.19 17.23 21.56
C LYS A 128 -31.41 17.80 20.18
N ILE A 129 -30.37 18.37 19.57
CA ILE A 129 -30.45 19.01 18.26
C ILE A 129 -29.40 18.41 17.34
N VAL A 130 -29.84 17.93 16.19
CA VAL A 130 -29.00 17.30 15.18
C VAL A 130 -29.29 17.90 13.81
N VAL A 131 -28.25 18.24 13.05
CA VAL A 131 -28.37 18.68 11.65
C VAL A 131 -27.87 17.56 10.75
N LEU A 132 -28.69 17.18 9.77
CA LEU A 132 -28.44 16.11 8.81
C LEU A 132 -28.43 16.67 7.39
N GLY A 133 -27.54 16.17 6.54
CA GLY A 133 -27.44 16.62 5.16
C GLY A 133 -26.57 15.73 4.28
N GLY A 134 -26.62 15.99 2.97
CA GLY A 134 -25.82 15.28 1.97
C GLY A 134 -26.42 13.95 1.52
N SER A 135 -26.05 13.55 0.31
CA SER A 135 -26.42 12.24 -0.27
C SER A 135 -25.72 11.05 0.40
N ASP A 136 -24.70 11.31 1.22
CA ASP A 136 -24.05 10.36 2.13
C ASP A 136 -24.65 10.36 3.55
N HIS A 137 -25.77 11.07 3.74
CA HIS A 137 -26.60 11.09 4.95
C HIS A 137 -25.82 11.41 6.22
N LYS A 138 -24.95 12.43 6.18
CA LYS A 138 -24.07 12.77 7.29
C LYS A 138 -24.76 13.51 8.42
N VAL A 139 -24.31 13.23 9.64
CA VAL A 139 -24.52 14.08 10.82
C VAL A 139 -23.53 15.23 10.79
N LEU A 140 -24.03 16.45 10.62
CA LEU A 140 -23.24 17.68 10.45
C LEU A 140 -23.11 18.49 11.74
N TYR A 141 -24.07 18.35 12.64
CA TYR A 141 -24.10 18.98 13.96
C TYR A 141 -24.84 18.06 14.92
N ASN A 142 -24.37 17.96 16.16
CA ASN A 142 -24.99 17.16 17.21
C ASN A 142 -24.70 17.80 18.57
N ALA A 143 -25.75 18.23 19.27
CA ALA A 143 -25.64 18.88 20.57
C ALA A 143 -26.71 18.41 21.55
N ASN A 144 -26.30 18.25 22.80
CA ASN A 144 -27.15 17.84 23.91
C ASN A 144 -27.39 19.03 24.85
N ASN A 145 -28.64 19.19 25.28
CA ASN A 145 -29.11 20.15 26.30
C ASN A 145 -28.97 21.63 25.94
N THR A 146 -28.27 21.98 24.87
CA THR A 146 -28.02 23.34 24.43
C THR A 146 -27.87 23.40 22.91
N VAL A 147 -27.83 24.61 22.37
CA VAL A 147 -27.48 24.87 20.98
C VAL A 147 -26.53 26.05 20.92
N ASN A 148 -25.50 25.93 20.09
CA ASN A 148 -24.67 27.06 19.71
C ASN A 148 -25.06 27.45 18.28
N SER A 149 -25.79 28.56 18.17
CA SER A 149 -26.36 29.04 16.91
C SER A 149 -25.31 29.24 15.82
N THR A 150 -24.14 29.79 16.16
CA THR A 150 -23.05 29.99 15.20
C THR A 150 -22.54 28.67 14.63
N THR A 151 -22.27 27.68 15.48
CA THR A 151 -21.79 26.38 15.00
C THR A 151 -22.84 25.62 14.18
N MET A 152 -24.11 25.74 14.56
CA MET A 152 -25.23 25.14 13.81
C MET A 152 -25.42 25.83 12.46
N GLN A 153 -25.37 27.17 12.42
CA GLN A 153 -25.42 27.97 11.19
C GLN A 153 -24.28 27.58 10.26
N ASN A 154 -23.04 27.50 10.75
CA ASN A 154 -21.90 27.06 9.94
C ASN A 154 -22.09 25.65 9.35
N ALA A 155 -22.67 24.72 10.12
CA ALA A 155 -22.97 23.38 9.62
C ALA A 155 -24.01 23.42 8.48
N ILE A 156 -25.07 24.22 8.61
CA ILE A 156 -26.08 24.39 7.56
C ILE A 156 -25.50 25.13 6.36
N ASP A 157 -24.72 26.20 6.55
CA ASP A 157 -24.05 26.96 5.50
C ASP A 157 -23.16 26.05 4.63
N ASN A 158 -22.38 25.19 5.28
CA ASN A 158 -21.56 24.19 4.59
C ASN A 158 -22.40 23.13 3.85
N ALA A 159 -23.59 22.80 4.37
CA ALA A 159 -24.50 21.82 3.77
C ALA A 159 -25.28 22.37 2.57
N VAL A 160 -25.65 23.66 2.59
CA VAL A 160 -26.33 24.31 1.46
C VAL A 160 -25.37 24.64 0.32
N ALA A 161 -24.10 24.91 0.66
CA ALA A 161 -23.05 25.22 -0.30
C ALA A 161 -22.78 23.99 -1.19
N PHE A 162 -22.91 24.19 -2.51
CA PHE A 162 -22.64 23.12 -3.46
C PHE A 162 -21.19 22.66 -3.35
N ASN A 163 -21.00 21.38 -3.02
CA ASN A 163 -19.70 20.75 -2.88
C ASN A 163 -19.77 19.26 -3.21
N VAL A 164 -18.64 18.69 -3.62
CA VAL A 164 -18.46 17.26 -3.85
C VAL A 164 -17.17 16.82 -3.17
N ASN A 165 -17.21 15.70 -2.46
CA ASN A 165 -16.06 15.20 -1.68
C ASN A 165 -15.82 13.72 -1.95
N LEU A 166 -14.99 13.40 -2.93
CA LEU A 166 -14.53 12.05 -3.20
C LEU A 166 -13.81 11.45 -1.97
N PRO A 167 -13.84 10.11 -1.83
CA PRO A 167 -13.08 9.44 -0.79
C PRO A 167 -11.57 9.60 -1.04
N ASP A 168 -10.80 9.33 0.01
CA ASP A 168 -9.34 9.37 -0.05
C ASP A 168 -8.77 8.45 -1.15
N THR A 169 -7.59 8.84 -1.63
CA THR A 169 -6.81 8.08 -2.61
C THR A 169 -6.63 6.62 -2.18
N LYS A 170 -6.75 5.69 -3.13
CA LYS A 170 -6.67 4.25 -2.87
C LYS A 170 -5.48 3.60 -3.56
N VAL A 171 -4.93 2.56 -2.94
CA VAL A 171 -4.02 1.62 -3.60
C VAL A 171 -4.85 0.52 -4.27
N VAL A 172 -4.60 0.28 -5.55
CA VAL A 172 -5.30 -0.75 -6.33
C VAL A 172 -4.30 -1.82 -6.76
N CYS A 173 -4.61 -3.06 -6.42
CA CYS A 173 -3.74 -4.20 -6.62
C CYS A 173 -4.11 -5.00 -7.87
N GLY A 174 -3.26 -4.97 -8.89
CA GLY A 174 -3.54 -5.59 -10.18
C GLY A 174 -4.73 -4.93 -10.89
N THR A 175 -5.47 -5.69 -11.69
CA THR A 175 -6.58 -5.20 -12.53
C THR A 175 -7.93 -5.24 -11.80
N GLN A 176 -7.94 -5.02 -10.48
CA GLN A 176 -9.17 -5.09 -9.69
C GLN A 176 -10.10 -3.94 -10.09
N PRO A 177 -11.35 -4.24 -10.52
CA PRO A 177 -12.35 -3.21 -10.76
C PRO A 177 -12.69 -2.49 -9.44
N VAL A 178 -12.64 -1.16 -9.46
CA VAL A 178 -13.01 -0.31 -8.33
C VAL A 178 -14.34 0.35 -8.65
N PRO A 179 -15.46 -0.15 -8.09
CA PRO A 179 -16.76 0.46 -8.30
C PRO A 179 -16.87 1.76 -7.50
N PHE A 180 -17.50 2.74 -8.12
CA PHE A 180 -17.94 3.99 -7.50
C PHE A 180 -19.45 4.03 -7.68
N THR A 181 -20.20 3.77 -6.61
CA THR A 181 -21.67 3.58 -6.67
C THR A 181 -22.46 4.72 -6.05
N THR A 182 -21.79 5.61 -5.33
CA THR A 182 -22.40 6.77 -4.66
C THR A 182 -21.39 7.91 -4.66
N ILE A 183 -21.75 9.03 -5.27
CA ILE A 183 -20.97 10.26 -5.23
C ILE A 183 -21.56 11.16 -4.14
N PRO A 184 -20.82 11.42 -3.04
CA PRO A 184 -21.29 12.29 -1.98
C PRO A 184 -21.30 13.74 -2.46
N VAL A 185 -22.48 14.17 -2.87
CA VAL A 185 -22.81 15.56 -3.14
C VAL A 185 -23.45 16.18 -1.91
N MET A 186 -22.96 17.35 -1.51
CA MET A 186 -23.62 18.24 -0.57
C MET A 186 -24.01 19.52 -1.30
N GLY A 187 -25.14 20.11 -0.93
CA GLY A 187 -25.52 21.39 -1.50
C GLY A 187 -25.98 21.33 -2.97
N GLY A 188 -26.09 22.50 -3.61
CA GLY A 188 -26.57 22.63 -5.01
C GLY A 188 -28.04 22.26 -5.25
N THR A 189 -28.50 22.47 -6.48
CA THR A 189 -29.90 22.18 -6.90
C THR A 189 -29.95 20.86 -7.69
N PRO A 190 -30.60 19.79 -7.20
CA PRO A 190 -30.79 18.57 -8.00
C PRO A 190 -31.75 18.80 -9.20
N PRO A 191 -31.73 17.93 -10.23
CA PRO A 191 -30.83 16.78 -10.41
C PRO A 191 -29.40 17.20 -10.77
N TYR A 192 -28.43 16.32 -10.49
CA TYR A 192 -27.02 16.54 -10.80
C TYR A 192 -26.60 15.75 -12.04
N THR A 193 -25.61 16.27 -12.78
CA THR A 193 -24.90 15.52 -13.82
C THR A 193 -23.43 15.34 -13.44
N PHE A 194 -22.87 14.18 -13.82
CA PHE A 194 -21.56 13.73 -13.40
C PHE A 194 -20.70 13.43 -14.62
N THR A 195 -19.51 14.03 -14.68
CA THR A 195 -18.52 13.78 -15.71
C THR A 195 -17.18 13.48 -15.05
N TRP A 196 -16.56 12.36 -15.43
CA TRP A 196 -15.25 11.96 -14.96
C TRP A 196 -14.25 12.09 -16.08
N ASN A 197 -13.09 12.67 -15.80
CA ASN A 197 -11.98 12.75 -16.73
C ASN A 197 -10.72 12.14 -16.11
N THR A 198 -9.91 11.50 -16.93
CA THR A 198 -8.57 11.04 -16.53
C THR A 198 -7.50 11.93 -17.14
N GLN A 199 -6.28 11.89 -16.59
CA GLN A 199 -5.13 12.64 -17.14
C GLN A 199 -4.77 12.24 -18.58
N ASP A 200 -5.08 11.00 -18.99
CA ASP A 200 -4.90 10.48 -20.35
C ASP A 200 -6.07 10.83 -21.30
N GLY A 201 -7.05 11.62 -20.83
CA GLY A 201 -8.12 12.16 -21.67
C GLY A 201 -9.32 11.23 -21.88
N LEU A 202 -9.45 10.15 -21.10
CA LEU A 202 -10.66 9.33 -21.10
C LEU A 202 -11.76 10.07 -20.33
N THR A 203 -12.99 9.96 -20.84
CA THR A 203 -14.17 10.56 -20.22
C THR A 203 -15.22 9.48 -19.93
N PHE A 204 -15.81 9.56 -18.73
CA PHE A 204 -16.94 8.73 -18.30
C PHE A 204 -18.06 9.63 -17.79
N SER A 205 -19.29 9.13 -17.79
CA SER A 205 -20.46 9.87 -17.33
C SER A 205 -21.32 9.02 -16.42
N GLY A 206 -21.99 9.65 -15.47
CA GLY A 206 -22.89 8.98 -14.52
C GLY A 206 -22.42 9.03 -13.08
N ASP A 207 -23.37 8.82 -12.17
CA ASP A 207 -23.19 8.73 -10.73
C ASP A 207 -22.64 7.38 -10.27
N SER A 208 -22.69 6.38 -11.15
CA SER A 208 -22.09 5.07 -10.97
C SER A 208 -21.10 4.75 -12.08
N VAL A 209 -19.83 4.54 -11.73
CA VAL A 209 -18.73 4.19 -12.65
C VAL A 209 -17.86 3.09 -12.05
N THR A 210 -17.23 2.25 -12.89
CA THR A 210 -16.26 1.25 -12.43
C THR A 210 -14.94 1.47 -13.14
N PHE A 211 -13.89 1.69 -12.38
CA PHE A 211 -12.54 1.95 -12.91
C PHE A 211 -11.67 0.69 -12.81
N ALA A 212 -10.83 0.45 -13.81
CA ALA A 212 -9.85 -0.64 -13.80
C ALA A 212 -8.48 -0.12 -14.25
N PRO A 213 -7.83 0.75 -13.44
CA PRO A 213 -6.54 1.33 -13.82
C PRO A 213 -5.46 0.24 -13.96
N THR A 214 -4.62 0.34 -14.98
CA THR A 214 -3.45 -0.53 -15.22
C THR A 214 -2.12 0.17 -14.91
N VAL A 215 -2.19 1.47 -14.61
CA VAL A 215 -1.12 2.36 -14.18
C VAL A 215 -1.69 3.33 -13.15
N THR A 216 -0.86 4.07 -12.42
CA THR A 216 -1.35 5.08 -11.49
C THR A 216 -2.10 6.16 -12.26
N THR A 217 -3.37 6.36 -11.92
CA THR A 217 -4.27 7.24 -12.67
C THR A 217 -4.97 8.22 -11.72
N SER A 218 -4.99 9.50 -12.11
CA SER A 218 -5.79 10.54 -11.45
C SER A 218 -7.13 10.66 -12.17
N TYR A 219 -8.20 10.65 -11.38
CA TYR A 219 -9.59 10.80 -11.81
C TYR A 219 -10.11 12.13 -11.29
N ILE A 220 -10.62 12.96 -12.18
CA ILE A 220 -11.22 14.25 -11.88
C ILE A 220 -12.71 14.14 -12.13
N LEU A 221 -13.50 14.26 -11.07
CA LEU A 221 -14.94 14.36 -11.15
C LEU A 221 -15.33 15.83 -11.29
N THR A 222 -16.22 16.10 -12.23
CA THR A 222 -16.99 17.34 -12.32
C THR A 222 -18.46 17.02 -12.12
N VAL A 223 -19.07 17.61 -11.09
CA VAL A 223 -20.51 17.58 -10.84
C VAL A 223 -21.11 18.91 -11.23
N LYS A 224 -22.20 18.89 -12.00
CA LYS A 224 -22.99 20.07 -12.34
C LYS A 224 -24.38 19.95 -11.74
N ASP A 225 -24.85 21.01 -11.10
CA ASP A 225 -26.22 21.08 -10.57
C ASP A 225 -27.22 21.62 -11.63
N ASN A 226 -28.51 21.53 -11.33
CA ASN A 226 -29.59 21.96 -12.22
C ASN A 226 -29.63 23.50 -12.41
N SER A 227 -29.00 24.26 -11.50
CA SER A 227 -28.83 25.70 -11.63
C SER A 227 -27.64 26.09 -12.51
N GLY A 228 -26.85 25.11 -12.95
CA GLY A 228 -25.70 25.29 -13.83
C GLY A 228 -24.36 25.46 -13.11
N ASN A 229 -24.34 25.45 -11.77
CA ASN A 229 -23.11 25.53 -10.98
C ASN A 229 -22.31 24.24 -11.16
N THR A 230 -20.98 24.34 -11.09
CA THR A 230 -20.08 23.19 -11.16
C THR A 230 -19.17 23.11 -9.96
N LYS A 231 -18.89 21.88 -9.53
CA LYS A 231 -17.88 21.55 -8.53
C LYS A 231 -17.04 20.40 -9.02
N THR A 232 -15.77 20.45 -8.67
CA THR A 232 -14.81 19.43 -9.08
C THR A 232 -14.08 18.91 -7.86
N ASP A 233 -13.82 17.61 -7.87
CA ASP A 233 -12.90 16.98 -6.94
C ASP A 233 -12.10 15.90 -7.65
N SER A 234 -10.98 15.49 -7.08
CA SER A 234 -10.09 14.53 -7.71
C SER A 234 -9.59 13.49 -6.72
N LEU A 235 -9.41 12.27 -7.21
CA LEU A 235 -8.76 11.20 -6.48
C LEU A 235 -7.66 10.58 -7.34
N VAL A 236 -6.72 9.92 -6.68
CA VAL A 236 -5.65 9.16 -7.34
C VAL A 236 -5.77 7.70 -6.94
N TYR A 237 -5.76 6.82 -7.94
CA TYR A 237 -5.56 5.39 -7.75
C TYR A 237 -4.11 5.03 -8.02
N PHE A 238 -3.40 4.65 -6.96
CA PHE A 238 -2.03 4.16 -7.04
C PHE A 238 -2.05 2.70 -7.47
N PHE A 239 -1.73 2.45 -8.74
CA PHE A 239 -1.66 1.10 -9.25
C PHE A 239 -0.40 0.41 -8.74
N LYS A 240 -0.58 -0.78 -8.16
CA LYS A 240 0.50 -1.64 -7.68
C LYS A 240 0.30 -3.06 -8.19
N LYS A 241 1.43 -3.73 -8.41
CA LYS A 241 1.47 -5.18 -8.58
C LYS A 241 1.93 -5.83 -7.28
N LYS A 242 1.59 -7.10 -7.13
CA LYS A 242 2.14 -7.94 -6.06
C LYS A 242 3.67 -7.94 -6.14
N ILE A 243 4.35 -7.82 -5.00
CA ILE A 243 5.81 -7.86 -4.94
C ILE A 243 6.34 -9.21 -5.43
N GLU A 244 7.38 -9.16 -6.24
CA GLU A 244 8.07 -10.34 -6.76
C GLU A 244 9.49 -10.35 -6.18
N PRO A 245 9.71 -11.04 -5.06
CA PRO A 245 10.97 -10.98 -4.33
C PRO A 245 12.09 -11.63 -5.12
N ASP A 246 13.23 -10.95 -5.14
CA ASP A 246 14.48 -11.51 -5.63
C ASP A 246 15.65 -10.86 -4.90
N PHE A 247 16.80 -11.54 -4.90
CA PHE A 247 18.02 -10.99 -4.33
C PHE A 247 19.28 -11.50 -5.02
N SER A 248 20.33 -10.71 -4.93
CA SER A 248 21.70 -11.13 -5.23
C SER A 248 22.53 -11.14 -3.94
N TYR A 249 23.70 -11.76 -3.98
CA TYR A 249 24.59 -11.81 -2.83
C TYR A 249 26.06 -11.72 -3.26
N GLN A 250 26.89 -11.18 -2.36
CA GLN A 250 28.34 -11.10 -2.51
C GLN A 250 29.00 -11.63 -1.25
N ILE A 251 29.92 -12.57 -1.42
CA ILE A 251 30.68 -13.17 -0.32
C ILE A 251 31.94 -12.35 -0.12
N GLY A 252 32.06 -11.71 1.05
CA GLY A 252 33.26 -11.04 1.52
C GLY A 252 34.22 -12.04 2.17
N TYR A 253 35.52 -11.78 1.99
CA TYR A 253 36.61 -12.64 2.48
C TYR A 253 37.12 -12.14 3.83
N GLY A 254 37.25 -13.04 4.80
CA GLY A 254 37.70 -12.72 6.16
C GLY A 254 37.16 -13.70 7.20
N SER A 255 37.67 -13.60 8.43
CA SER A 255 37.12 -14.31 9.58
C SER A 255 36.47 -13.29 10.53
N PRO A 256 35.13 -13.28 10.68
CA PRO A 256 34.14 -14.17 10.07
C PRO A 256 33.80 -13.84 8.61
N MET A 257 33.34 -14.85 7.86
CA MET A 257 32.89 -14.71 6.47
C MET A 257 31.62 -13.87 6.42
N THR A 258 31.66 -12.76 5.69
CA THR A 258 30.55 -11.81 5.66
C THR A 258 29.87 -11.87 4.30
N VAL A 259 28.57 -12.13 4.25
CA VAL A 259 27.78 -12.11 3.00
C VAL A 259 26.92 -10.86 3.00
N LYS A 260 27.04 -10.06 1.94
CA LYS A 260 26.17 -8.91 1.68
C LYS A 260 25.07 -9.36 0.73
N PHE A 261 23.82 -9.23 1.16
CA PHE A 261 22.65 -9.45 0.32
C PHE A 261 22.16 -8.13 -0.24
N THR A 262 21.76 -8.13 -1.50
CA THR A 262 21.15 -6.98 -2.18
C THR A 262 19.78 -7.39 -2.68
N ASN A 263 18.76 -6.69 -2.21
CA ASN A 263 17.39 -6.86 -2.65
C ASN A 263 17.21 -6.37 -4.08
N THR A 264 16.77 -7.27 -4.96
CA THR A 264 16.50 -7.01 -6.37
C THR A 264 15.04 -7.28 -6.73
N SER A 265 14.14 -7.20 -5.75
CA SER A 265 12.73 -7.49 -5.93
C SER A 265 12.09 -6.55 -6.94
N GLN A 266 11.16 -7.07 -7.73
CA GLN A 266 10.38 -6.28 -8.67
C GLN A 266 9.07 -5.80 -8.03
N ASN A 267 8.43 -4.82 -8.68
CA ASN A 267 7.18 -4.19 -8.23
C ASN A 267 7.31 -3.43 -6.89
N ILE A 268 8.53 -3.01 -6.55
CA ILE A 268 8.79 -2.00 -5.52
C ILE A 268 8.47 -0.64 -6.16
N THR A 269 7.36 -0.02 -5.79
CA THR A 269 7.04 1.36 -6.15
C THR A 269 6.84 2.17 -4.88
N THR A 270 7.35 3.40 -4.88
CA THR A 270 7.24 4.32 -3.76
C THR A 270 6.03 5.23 -3.96
N HIS A 271 5.15 5.25 -2.96
CA HIS A 271 4.05 6.22 -2.83
C HIS A 271 3.89 6.57 -1.35
N PRO A 272 3.13 7.63 -0.99
CA PRO A 272 3.01 8.11 0.39
C PRO A 272 2.51 7.08 1.41
N TYR A 273 1.90 5.99 0.94
CA TYR A 273 1.31 4.92 1.76
C TYR A 273 2.06 3.58 1.60
N SER A 274 3.30 3.58 1.10
CA SER A 274 4.07 2.35 0.91
C SER A 274 4.47 1.71 2.25
N THR A 275 4.29 0.40 2.35
CA THR A 275 4.45 -0.44 3.55
C THR A 275 5.29 -1.68 3.24
N ASP A 276 6.26 -1.57 2.33
CA ASP A 276 7.10 -2.72 1.95
C ASP A 276 7.85 -3.29 3.19
N VAL A 277 7.70 -4.60 3.45
CA VAL A 277 8.35 -5.32 4.56
C VAL A 277 9.23 -6.43 4.02
N TYR A 278 10.38 -6.64 4.67
CA TYR A 278 11.33 -7.71 4.34
C TYR A 278 11.63 -8.57 5.55
N ALA A 279 11.77 -9.87 5.33
CA ALA A 279 12.26 -10.81 6.34
C ALA A 279 13.13 -11.87 5.67
N TRP A 280 14.22 -12.24 6.33
CA TRP A 280 15.23 -13.14 5.80
C TRP A 280 15.46 -14.30 6.75
N THR A 281 15.54 -15.51 6.21
CA THR A 281 16.12 -16.68 6.86
C THR A 281 17.43 -16.99 6.15
N LEU A 282 18.54 -16.87 6.87
CA LEU A 282 19.90 -16.91 6.33
C LEU A 282 20.61 -18.24 6.64
N GLY A 283 19.85 -19.29 6.95
CA GLY A 283 20.34 -20.60 7.37
C GLY A 283 20.91 -20.65 8.79
N GLN A 284 21.68 -19.64 9.22
CA GLN A 284 22.26 -19.54 10.58
C GLN A 284 21.69 -18.37 11.40
N GLY A 285 20.65 -17.70 10.90
CA GLY A 285 20.04 -16.56 11.56
C GLY A 285 18.98 -15.91 10.67
N SER A 286 18.56 -14.71 11.07
CA SER A 286 17.52 -13.94 10.38
C SER A 286 17.87 -12.46 10.31
N SER A 287 17.19 -11.72 9.43
CA SER A 287 17.22 -10.26 9.39
C SER A 287 15.88 -9.71 8.90
N SER A 288 15.59 -8.45 9.20
CA SER A 288 14.46 -7.67 8.66
C SER A 288 14.94 -6.50 7.79
N ASP A 289 16.25 -6.33 7.62
CA ASP A 289 16.79 -5.24 6.82
C ASP A 289 16.44 -5.45 5.34
N LYS A 290 16.29 -4.35 4.59
CA LYS A 290 16.10 -4.44 3.14
C LYS A 290 17.29 -5.13 2.46
N ASP A 291 18.51 -4.79 2.87
CA ASP A 291 19.77 -5.26 2.30
C ASP A 291 20.71 -5.74 3.44
N PRO A 292 20.49 -6.96 3.99
CA PRO A 292 21.23 -7.40 5.16
C PRO A 292 22.68 -7.74 4.85
N VAL A 293 23.54 -7.51 5.84
CA VAL A 293 24.92 -8.01 5.87
C VAL A 293 25.04 -9.01 7.00
N PHE A 294 25.37 -10.26 6.70
CA PHE A 294 25.35 -11.36 7.66
C PHE A 294 26.70 -12.06 7.79
N LYS A 295 27.10 -12.40 9.02
CA LYS A 295 28.36 -13.07 9.34
C LYS A 295 28.11 -14.55 9.59
N TYR A 296 28.62 -15.40 8.71
CA TYR A 296 28.55 -16.86 8.85
C TYR A 296 29.68 -17.37 9.75
N LYS A 297 29.32 -18.27 10.67
CA LYS A 297 30.26 -18.84 11.65
C LYS A 297 31.02 -20.05 11.11
N SER A 298 30.47 -20.69 10.08
CA SER A 298 31.07 -21.86 9.44
C SER A 298 30.91 -21.78 7.93
N THR A 299 31.79 -22.47 7.21
CA THR A 299 31.60 -22.75 5.79
C THR A 299 30.48 -23.75 5.59
N GLY A 300 29.94 -23.81 4.38
CA GLY A 300 28.91 -24.77 4.00
C GLY A 300 27.91 -24.20 3.01
N THR A 301 26.95 -25.03 2.67
CA THR A 301 25.84 -24.67 1.80
C THR A 301 24.65 -24.27 2.67
N PHE A 302 24.13 -23.06 2.46
CA PHE A 302 23.02 -22.51 3.23
C PHE A 302 21.85 -22.17 2.31
N THR A 303 20.64 -22.55 2.72
CA THR A 303 19.41 -22.09 2.08
C THR A 303 19.04 -20.73 2.65
N VAL A 304 19.00 -19.74 1.76
CA VAL A 304 18.58 -18.38 2.08
C VAL A 304 17.18 -18.16 1.53
N ILE A 305 16.24 -17.83 2.42
CA ILE A 305 14.86 -17.51 2.08
C ILE A 305 14.63 -16.04 2.37
N MET A 306 14.19 -15.29 1.36
CA MET A 306 13.74 -13.92 1.50
C MET A 306 12.23 -13.88 1.36
N TYR A 307 11.55 -13.33 2.35
CA TYR A 307 10.15 -12.94 2.31
C TYR A 307 10.06 -11.44 2.03
N ALA A 308 9.15 -11.06 1.15
CA ALA A 308 8.79 -9.67 0.95
C ALA A 308 7.27 -9.52 0.85
N SER A 309 6.75 -8.41 1.37
CA SER A 309 5.34 -8.05 1.26
C SER A 309 5.15 -6.58 0.95
N ASN A 310 4.07 -6.26 0.22
CA ASN A 310 3.54 -4.93 0.03
C ASN A 310 2.00 -4.94 0.27
N GLU A 311 1.33 -3.83 0.00
CA GLU A 311 -0.13 -3.68 0.16
C GLU A 311 -0.93 -4.69 -0.68
N CYS A 312 -0.31 -5.20 -1.75
CA CYS A 312 -0.90 -6.13 -2.69
C CYS A 312 -0.58 -7.60 -2.39
N GLY A 313 0.07 -7.85 -1.27
CA GLY A 313 0.34 -9.18 -0.74
C GLY A 313 1.82 -9.50 -0.65
N SER A 314 2.10 -10.78 -0.46
CA SER A 314 3.42 -11.25 -0.11
C SER A 314 3.85 -12.50 -0.88
N LYS A 315 5.17 -12.68 -0.95
CA LYS A 315 5.79 -13.85 -1.57
C LYS A 315 7.16 -14.09 -0.94
N SER A 316 7.70 -15.27 -1.14
CA SER A 316 9.08 -15.60 -0.79
C SER A 316 9.85 -16.15 -1.97
N VAL A 317 11.17 -16.01 -1.91
CA VAL A 317 12.13 -16.60 -2.85
C VAL A 317 13.20 -17.34 -2.05
N SER A 318 13.64 -18.49 -2.56
CA SER A 318 14.66 -19.32 -1.93
C SER A 318 15.84 -19.51 -2.88
N LYS A 319 17.06 -19.26 -2.40
CA LYS A 319 18.30 -19.56 -3.11
C LYS A 319 19.27 -20.28 -2.19
N THR A 320 20.01 -21.22 -2.77
CA THR A 320 21.09 -21.92 -2.07
C THR A 320 22.41 -21.20 -2.34
N ILE A 321 23.15 -20.87 -1.29
CA ILE A 321 24.47 -20.22 -1.39
C ILE A 321 25.55 -21.13 -0.79
N ALA A 322 26.74 -21.14 -1.39
CA ALA A 322 27.91 -21.82 -0.85
C ALA A 322 28.84 -20.79 -0.20
N VAL A 323 28.94 -20.82 1.13
CA VAL A 323 29.84 -19.94 1.89
C VAL A 323 31.14 -20.68 2.15
N THR A 324 32.24 -20.17 1.61
CA THR A 324 33.57 -20.76 1.74
C THR A 324 34.54 -19.80 2.43
N SER A 325 35.51 -20.35 3.15
CA SER A 325 36.54 -19.58 3.88
C SER A 325 37.66 -19.08 2.95
N ILE A 326 37.66 -19.55 1.71
CA ILE A 326 38.59 -19.18 0.64
C ILE A 326 37.80 -18.99 -0.65
N ASN A 327 38.23 -18.05 -1.49
CA ASN A 327 37.64 -17.83 -2.80
C ASN A 327 37.84 -19.10 -3.66
N GLU A 328 36.76 -19.86 -3.88
CA GLU A 328 36.73 -20.95 -4.85
C GLU A 328 36.11 -20.45 -6.16
N THR A 329 36.39 -19.19 -6.55
CA THR A 329 36.66 -19.00 -7.97
C THR A 329 37.94 -19.76 -8.26
N LEU A 330 37.85 -20.81 -9.07
CA LEU A 330 38.98 -21.41 -9.76
C LEU A 330 39.60 -20.39 -10.73
N GLN A 331 40.09 -19.25 -10.24
CA GLN A 331 41.15 -18.51 -10.91
C GLN A 331 42.39 -19.39 -10.79
N CYS A 332 42.58 -20.20 -11.83
CA CYS A 332 43.80 -20.93 -12.11
C CYS A 332 45.01 -20.06 -11.73
N SER A 333 45.68 -20.39 -10.63
CA SER A 333 46.77 -19.60 -10.07
C SER A 333 48.09 -19.93 -10.78
N LEU A 334 48.05 -19.94 -12.13
CA LEU A 334 49.21 -20.13 -12.99
C LEU A 334 49.60 -18.79 -13.60
N SER A 335 50.73 -18.24 -13.16
CA SER A 335 51.25 -17.00 -13.73
C SER A 335 51.88 -17.21 -15.11
N SER A 336 52.34 -18.44 -15.43
CA SER A 336 52.87 -18.83 -16.74
C SER A 336 52.60 -20.31 -17.02
N LEU A 337 52.53 -20.67 -18.31
CA LEU A 337 52.44 -22.05 -18.80
C LEU A 337 53.12 -22.08 -20.16
N ASP A 338 54.29 -22.69 -20.22
CA ASP A 338 55.20 -22.69 -21.36
C ASP A 338 55.57 -24.13 -21.75
N LEU A 339 55.76 -24.36 -23.04
CA LEU A 339 56.04 -25.67 -23.61
C LEU A 339 57.24 -25.57 -24.55
N PHE A 340 58.28 -26.33 -24.25
CA PHE A 340 59.54 -26.37 -24.99
C PHE A 340 59.94 -27.83 -25.23
N SER A 341 60.47 -28.28 -26.34
CA SER A 341 60.57 -27.68 -27.67
C SER A 341 59.25 -27.88 -28.42
N ASN A 342 58.89 -26.96 -29.34
CA ASN A 342 57.72 -27.12 -30.18
C ASN A 342 58.01 -26.53 -31.58
N PRO A 343 58.17 -27.35 -32.64
CA PRO A 343 57.96 -28.80 -32.71
C PRO A 343 58.93 -29.65 -31.85
N VAL A 344 58.51 -30.86 -31.49
CA VAL A 344 59.27 -31.80 -30.64
C VAL A 344 59.61 -33.11 -31.37
N ASP A 345 60.83 -33.60 -31.15
CA ASP A 345 61.39 -34.83 -31.75
C ASP A 345 61.78 -35.91 -30.69
N ASP A 346 61.74 -35.63 -29.39
CA ASP A 346 62.05 -36.71 -28.42
C ASP A 346 61.34 -36.48 -27.09
N LYS A 347 61.58 -35.31 -26.53
CA LYS A 347 61.07 -34.94 -25.23
C LYS A 347 60.55 -33.51 -25.24
N ALA A 348 59.38 -33.34 -24.65
CA ALA A 348 58.80 -32.04 -24.37
C ALA A 348 58.90 -31.75 -22.87
N ILE A 349 59.08 -30.47 -22.58
CA ILE A 349 59.23 -29.87 -21.26
C ILE A 349 58.08 -28.87 -21.09
N LEU A 350 57.20 -29.16 -20.14
CA LEU A 350 56.15 -28.28 -19.71
C LEU A 350 56.59 -27.53 -18.44
N SER A 351 56.67 -26.21 -18.50
CA SER A 351 57.05 -25.35 -17.38
C SER A 351 55.89 -24.46 -16.99
N PHE A 352 55.55 -24.40 -15.71
CA PHE A 352 54.51 -23.51 -15.21
C PHE A 352 54.81 -23.03 -13.79
N ASN A 353 54.32 -21.85 -13.43
CA ASN A 353 54.50 -21.30 -12.10
C ASN A 353 53.19 -21.31 -11.33
N ALA A 354 53.14 -22.04 -10.22
CA ALA A 354 51.99 -22.14 -9.34
C ALA A 354 52.12 -21.17 -8.17
N VAL A 355 51.20 -20.23 -8.05
CA VAL A 355 51.23 -19.22 -6.96
C VAL A 355 51.08 -19.86 -5.57
N LYS A 356 50.43 -21.04 -5.50
CA LYS A 356 50.26 -21.89 -4.31
C LYS A 356 50.18 -23.37 -4.73
N PRO A 357 50.41 -24.35 -3.84
CA PRO A 357 50.23 -25.77 -4.16
C PRO A 357 48.79 -26.05 -4.62
N LEU A 358 48.63 -26.78 -5.73
CA LEU A 358 47.33 -27.10 -6.33
C LEU A 358 47.33 -28.55 -6.83
N THR A 359 46.25 -29.29 -6.59
CA THR A 359 46.07 -30.63 -7.17
C THR A 359 45.60 -30.50 -8.63
N VAL A 360 46.38 -31.04 -9.56
CA VAL A 360 46.12 -30.95 -11.01
C VAL A 360 46.29 -32.29 -11.72
N SER A 361 45.65 -32.42 -12.87
CA SER A 361 45.94 -33.45 -13.88
C SER A 361 46.38 -32.78 -15.18
N ILE A 362 47.45 -33.26 -15.80
CA ILE A 362 47.95 -32.74 -17.08
C ILE A 362 47.82 -33.85 -18.10
N ASP A 363 46.91 -33.65 -19.04
CA ASP A 363 46.48 -34.66 -20.00
C ASP A 363 46.79 -34.20 -21.43
N VAL A 364 47.18 -35.16 -22.27
CA VAL A 364 47.45 -34.97 -23.70
C VAL A 364 46.31 -35.56 -24.50
N TYR A 365 45.85 -34.80 -25.49
CA TYR A 365 44.79 -35.17 -26.42
C TYR A 365 45.31 -35.09 -27.85
N ASN A 366 44.87 -35.99 -28.73
CA ASN A 366 45.12 -35.84 -30.16
C ASN A 366 44.18 -34.79 -30.79
N SER A 367 44.33 -34.54 -32.10
CA SER A 367 43.53 -33.54 -32.83
C SER A 367 42.02 -33.82 -32.90
N ILE A 368 41.60 -35.06 -32.62
CA ILE A 368 40.18 -35.46 -32.56
C ILE A 368 39.62 -35.46 -31.12
N GLY A 369 40.41 -35.01 -30.14
CA GLY A 369 39.97 -34.85 -28.74
C GLY A 369 40.02 -36.13 -27.90
N VAL A 370 40.65 -37.21 -28.40
CA VAL A 370 40.86 -38.43 -27.62
C VAL A 370 42.08 -38.24 -26.71
N LYS A 371 41.92 -38.54 -25.41
CA LYS A 371 43.02 -38.51 -24.44
C LYS A 371 44.02 -39.63 -24.75
N THR A 372 45.25 -39.28 -25.08
CA THR A 372 46.32 -40.23 -25.41
C THR A 372 47.24 -40.54 -24.24
N LYS A 373 47.44 -39.59 -23.31
CA LYS A 373 48.38 -39.75 -22.19
C LYS A 373 48.04 -38.81 -21.03
N THR A 374 48.35 -39.22 -19.80
CA THR A 374 48.40 -38.33 -18.63
C THR A 374 49.87 -38.14 -18.26
N ILE A 375 50.38 -36.91 -18.33
CA ILE A 375 51.78 -36.56 -18.04
C ILE A 375 52.02 -36.45 -16.54
N PHE A 376 51.04 -35.92 -15.81
CA PHE A 376 51.14 -35.71 -14.36
C PHE A 376 49.76 -35.73 -13.73
N SER A 377 49.67 -36.32 -12.55
CA SER A 377 48.48 -36.25 -11.71
C SER A 377 48.93 -36.19 -10.25
N GLY A 378 48.60 -35.10 -9.56
CA GLY A 378 49.05 -34.88 -8.19
C GLY A 378 49.04 -33.41 -7.79
N THR A 379 49.65 -33.12 -6.64
CA THR A 379 49.74 -31.75 -6.11
C THR A 379 51.04 -31.07 -6.55
N THR A 380 50.94 -29.88 -7.14
CA THR A 380 52.08 -29.07 -7.56
C THR A 380 52.78 -28.45 -6.37
N LEU A 381 54.06 -28.13 -6.51
CA LEU A 381 54.77 -27.28 -5.54
C LEU A 381 54.39 -25.81 -5.78
N GLN A 382 54.51 -24.98 -4.75
CA GLN A 382 54.51 -23.54 -4.93
C GLN A 382 55.75 -23.11 -5.71
N GLY A 383 55.59 -22.16 -6.65
CA GLY A 383 56.67 -21.69 -7.51
C GLY A 383 56.75 -22.44 -8.84
N LYS A 384 57.94 -22.42 -9.44
CA LYS A 384 58.19 -23.04 -10.76
C LYS A 384 58.14 -24.57 -10.67
N ASN A 385 57.31 -25.17 -11.51
CA ASN A 385 57.21 -26.60 -11.74
C ASN A 385 57.64 -26.90 -13.18
N THR A 386 58.46 -27.93 -13.38
CA THR A 386 58.94 -28.36 -14.69
C THR A 386 58.69 -29.86 -14.83
N LEU A 387 58.03 -30.26 -15.91
CA LEU A 387 57.70 -31.65 -16.21
C LEU A 387 58.27 -32.01 -17.58
N GLU A 388 59.11 -33.04 -17.63
CA GLU A 388 59.61 -33.63 -18.87
C GLU A 388 58.79 -34.87 -19.21
N PHE A 389 58.37 -35.01 -20.47
CA PHE A 389 57.68 -36.19 -20.95
C PHE A 389 58.17 -36.61 -22.35
N ASN A 390 58.25 -37.93 -22.53
CA ASN A 390 58.69 -38.55 -23.79
C ASN A 390 57.55 -38.56 -24.82
N THR A 391 57.89 -38.15 -26.05
CA THR A 391 56.99 -38.12 -27.21
C THR A 391 57.31 -39.17 -28.29
N ARG A 392 58.40 -39.96 -28.19
CA ARG A 392 58.78 -40.99 -29.19
C ARG A 392 57.69 -42.02 -29.50
N GLU A 393 56.85 -42.32 -28.52
CA GLU A 393 55.73 -43.25 -28.66
C GLU A 393 54.49 -42.59 -29.29
N MET A 394 54.54 -41.29 -29.54
CA MET A 394 53.47 -40.52 -30.16
C MET A 394 53.73 -40.40 -31.67
N ASN A 395 52.71 -40.67 -32.48
CA ASN A 395 52.81 -40.47 -33.92
C ASN A 395 52.99 -38.97 -34.26
N ASN A 396 53.69 -38.67 -35.36
CA ASN A 396 53.82 -37.32 -35.88
C ASN A 396 52.44 -36.66 -36.07
N GLY A 397 52.28 -35.43 -35.57
CA GLY A 397 51.00 -34.72 -35.64
C GLY A 397 50.78 -33.68 -34.53
N LEU A 398 49.59 -33.09 -34.56
CA LEU A 398 49.15 -32.07 -33.61
C LEU A 398 48.45 -32.69 -32.40
N TYR A 399 48.90 -32.31 -31.21
CA TYR A 399 48.34 -32.67 -29.92
C TYR A 399 48.00 -31.42 -29.10
N PHE A 400 47.14 -31.62 -28.10
CA PHE A 400 46.71 -30.59 -27.16
C PHE A 400 46.99 -31.03 -25.74
N ILE A 401 47.69 -30.19 -24.97
CA ILE A 401 47.95 -30.41 -23.55
C ILE A 401 46.94 -29.57 -22.76
N LYS A 402 46.24 -30.20 -21.83
CA LYS A 402 45.24 -29.57 -20.96
C LYS A 402 45.55 -29.85 -19.50
N MET A 403 45.57 -28.80 -18.68
CA MET A 403 45.69 -28.92 -17.23
C MET A 403 44.31 -28.80 -16.58
N ASN A 404 43.89 -29.77 -15.78
CA ASN A 404 42.63 -29.77 -15.05
C ASN A 404 42.87 -29.42 -13.56
N PRO A 405 42.01 -28.60 -12.91
CA PRO A 405 40.72 -28.08 -13.38
C PRO A 405 40.79 -26.78 -14.21
N SER A 406 41.98 -26.31 -14.60
CA SER A 406 42.17 -25.08 -15.39
C SER A 406 41.53 -25.18 -16.79
N ARG A 407 40.27 -24.75 -16.93
CA ARG A 407 39.54 -24.81 -18.20
C ARG A 407 40.08 -23.90 -19.31
N ASP A 408 40.83 -22.85 -18.95
CA ASP A 408 41.12 -21.74 -19.86
C ASP A 408 42.48 -21.81 -20.58
N LYS A 409 43.35 -22.77 -20.24
CA LYS A 409 44.70 -22.88 -20.82
C LYS A 409 44.93 -24.26 -21.43
N MET A 410 44.77 -24.35 -22.75
CA MET A 410 45.22 -25.47 -23.58
C MET A 410 46.45 -25.06 -24.39
N MET A 411 47.44 -25.95 -24.50
CA MET A 411 48.63 -25.72 -25.32
C MET A 411 48.65 -26.65 -26.52
N LYS A 412 49.14 -26.16 -27.65
CA LYS A 412 49.39 -26.96 -28.84
C LYS A 412 50.79 -27.55 -28.78
N LEU A 413 50.92 -28.85 -29.01
CA LEU A 413 52.17 -29.57 -29.16
C LEU A 413 52.22 -30.17 -30.56
N MET A 414 53.24 -29.81 -31.35
CA MET A 414 53.52 -30.46 -32.63
C MET A 414 54.61 -31.51 -32.44
N VAL A 415 54.29 -32.78 -32.63
CA VAL A 415 55.25 -33.88 -32.62
C VAL A 415 55.71 -34.13 -34.06
N ALA A 416 57.02 -34.08 -34.29
CA ALA A 416 57.65 -34.28 -35.59
C ALA A 416 59.01 -34.96 -35.39
N HIS A 417 58.98 -36.29 -35.40
CA HIS A 417 60.14 -37.19 -35.47
C HIS A 417 60.65 -37.37 -36.90
#